data_AF-A0A916G7D0-F1
#
_entry.id   AF-A0A916G7D0-F1
#
_cell.length_a   1.000
_cell.length_b   1.000
_cell.length_c   1.000
_cell.angle_alpha   90.00
_cell.angle_beta   90.00
_cell.angle_gamma   90.00
#
_symmetry.space_group_name_H-M   'P 1'
#
loop_
_entity.id
_entity.type
_entity.pdbx_description
1 polymer ?
#
loop_
_entity_poly.entity_id
_entity_poly.type
_entity_poly.pdbx_seq_one_letter_code
_entity_poly.pdbx_strand_id
1 'polypeptide(L)' 'MSATAKSISRKEQPAGSSGLLPVIGIESKPAEDEAGRNTAIAMRAYYLAQERGFEPGHDLDDWLAAEQEECNEH' A
#
# COMPACT_ATOMS: atom_id res chain seq x y z
N MET A 1 5.77 -39.16 -28.09
CA MET A 1 4.70 -39.54 -27.14
C MET A 1 4.41 -38.31 -26.31
N SER A 2 3.51 -37.45 -26.80
CA SER A 2 2.10 -37.33 -26.39
C SER A 2 1.92 -36.35 -25.21
N ALA A 3 1.23 -35.25 -25.51
CA ALA A 3 0.95 -34.10 -24.67
C ALA A 3 -0.12 -34.37 -23.61
N THR A 4 -0.18 -33.56 -22.55
CA THR A 4 -1.46 -33.15 -21.94
C THR A 4 -1.31 -31.82 -21.17
N ALA A 5 -1.78 -30.72 -21.76
CA ALA A 5 -2.05 -29.48 -21.02
C ALA A 5 -3.35 -29.66 -20.22
N LYS A 6 -3.32 -29.36 -18.92
CA LYS A 6 -4.49 -29.45 -18.03
C LYS A 6 -5.26 -28.13 -18.10
N SER A 7 -6.35 -28.13 -18.88
CA SER A 7 -7.31 -27.03 -18.97
C SER A 7 -8.08 -26.89 -17.65
N ILE A 8 -8.09 -25.69 -17.07
CA ILE A 8 -8.91 -25.38 -15.90
C ILE A 8 -9.93 -24.32 -16.32
N SER A 9 -11.11 -24.79 -16.67
CA SER A 9 -12.31 -23.97 -16.91
C SER A 9 -12.93 -23.67 -15.55
N ARG A 10 -12.95 -22.40 -15.14
CA ARG A 10 -13.76 -21.96 -13.99
C ARG A 10 -14.83 -21.02 -14.52
N LYS A 11 -16.08 -21.48 -14.40
CA LYS A 11 -17.30 -20.82 -14.85
C LYS A 11 -17.52 -19.52 -14.07
N GLU A 12 -17.89 -18.48 -14.79
CA GLU A 12 -18.37 -17.21 -14.26
C GLU A 12 -19.67 -17.40 -13.46
N GLN A 13 -19.76 -16.74 -12.31
CA GLN A 13 -20.98 -16.64 -11.51
C GLN A 13 -21.69 -15.31 -11.83
N PRO A 14 -22.98 -15.30 -12.21
CA PRO A 14 -23.75 -14.06 -12.33
C PRO A 14 -24.53 -13.72 -11.05
N ALA A 15 -24.46 -12.42 -10.72
CA ALA A 15 -25.46 -11.54 -10.11
C ALA A 15 -26.38 -12.08 -8.98
N GLY A 16 -26.00 -11.78 -7.74
CA GLY A 16 -26.91 -11.65 -6.60
C GLY A 16 -27.12 -10.18 -6.26
N SER A 17 -28.33 -9.69 -6.52
CA SER A 17 -28.84 -8.36 -6.18
C SER A 17 -29.16 -8.24 -4.68
N SER A 18 -29.22 -6.99 -4.21
CA SER A 18 -29.85 -6.48 -2.98
C SER A 18 -28.98 -6.29 -1.75
N GLY A 19 -28.68 -5.01 -1.51
CA GLY A 19 -28.13 -4.50 -0.25
C GLY A 19 -27.51 -3.11 -0.38
N LEU A 20 -28.10 -2.18 -1.15
CA LEU A 20 -27.71 -0.77 -1.09
C LEU A 20 -28.21 -0.18 0.22
N LEU A 21 -27.38 -0.23 1.25
CA LEU A 21 -27.48 0.69 2.38
C LEU A 21 -27.04 2.08 1.88
N PRO A 22 -27.70 3.17 2.28
CA PRO A 22 -27.26 4.51 1.92
C PRO A 22 -25.93 4.75 2.63
N VAL A 23 -24.84 4.76 1.87
CA VAL A 23 -23.53 5.17 2.38
C VAL A 23 -23.63 6.66 2.70
N ILE A 24 -23.87 6.92 3.97
CA ILE A 24 -23.83 8.24 4.59
C ILE A 24 -22.51 8.88 4.19
N GLY A 25 -22.58 10.12 3.68
CA GLY A 25 -21.52 10.80 2.96
C GLY A 25 -20.18 10.77 3.69
N ILE A 26 -19.26 9.96 3.15
CA ILE A 26 -17.84 10.09 3.43
C ILE A 26 -17.25 10.82 2.23
N GLU A 27 -17.42 12.14 2.18
CA GLU A 27 -16.52 12.98 1.37
C GLU A 27 -15.15 13.02 2.07
N SER A 28 -14.50 11.87 2.16
CA SER A 28 -13.07 11.86 2.46
C SER A 28 -12.39 12.03 1.12
N LYS A 29 -11.69 13.15 0.96
CA LYS A 29 -10.53 13.23 0.09
C LYS A 29 -9.28 12.95 0.95
N PRO A 30 -8.92 11.69 1.29
CA PRO A 30 -7.68 11.43 2.02
C PRO A 30 -6.55 10.99 1.07
N ALA A 31 -6.86 10.63 -0.18
CA ALA A 31 -5.90 9.96 -1.06
C ALA A 31 -4.73 10.86 -1.51
N GLU A 32 -4.94 12.18 -1.59
CA GLU A 32 -3.88 13.12 -2.00
C GLU A 32 -2.95 13.49 -0.83
N ASP A 33 -3.50 13.60 0.38
CA ASP A 33 -2.75 13.98 1.58
C ASP A 33 -1.92 12.81 2.12
N GLU A 34 -2.49 11.60 2.10
CA GLU A 34 -1.77 10.37 2.44
C GLU A 34 -0.64 10.05 1.46
N ALA A 35 -0.86 10.26 0.16
CA ALA A 35 0.18 10.06 -0.86
C ALA A 35 1.35 11.05 -0.70
N GLY A 36 1.05 12.31 -0.35
CA GLY A 36 2.06 13.31 -0.03
C GLY A 36 2.88 12.93 1.19
N ARG A 37 2.21 12.60 2.31
CA ARG A 37 2.87 12.14 3.54
C ARG A 37 3.75 10.90 3.29
N ASN A 38 3.22 9.89 2.60
CA ASN A 38 3.97 8.67 2.32
C ASN A 38 5.19 8.92 1.43
N THR A 39 5.12 9.88 0.51
CA THR A 39 6.27 10.30 -0.31
C THR A 39 7.36 10.93 0.55
N ALA A 40 6.99 11.80 1.50
CA ALA A 40 7.93 12.43 2.42
C ALA A 40 8.62 11.39 3.32
N ILE A 41 7.84 10.47 3.90
CA ILE A 41 8.34 9.35 4.70
C ILE A 41 9.31 8.49 3.89
N ALA A 42 8.94 8.12 2.66
CA ALA A 42 9.79 7.30 1.80
C ALA A 42 11.12 7.99 1.45
N MET A 43 11.11 9.30 1.19
CA MET A 43 12.34 10.07 0.96
C MET A 43 13.23 10.11 2.20
N ARG A 44 12.67 10.35 3.39
CA ARG A 44 13.44 10.33 4.64
C ARG A 44 14.02 8.95 4.94
N ALA A 45 13.22 7.89 4.83
CA ALA A 45 13.69 6.52 5.01
C ALA A 45 14.83 6.17 4.04
N TYR A 46 14.76 6.65 2.79
CA TYR A 46 15.83 6.50 1.81
C TYR A 46 17.13 7.18 2.27
N TYR A 47 17.06 8.39 2.82
CA TYR A 47 18.25 9.08 3.34
C TYR A 47 18.83 8.41 4.59
N LEU A 48 17.98 7.92 5.51
CA LEU A 48 18.43 7.14 6.67
C LEU A 48 19.16 5.86 6.25
N ALA A 49 18.62 5.14 5.27
CA ALA A 49 19.27 3.97 4.70
C ALA A 49 20.60 4.35 4.02
N GLN A 50 20.63 5.48 3.29
CA GLN A 50 21.84 6.00 2.63
C GLN A 50 22.96 6.31 3.63
N GLU A 51 22.66 6.93 4.77
CA GLU A 51 23.63 7.25 5.82
C GLU A 51 24.32 6.00 6.38
N ARG A 52 23.60 4.87 6.41
CA ARG A 52 24.15 3.56 6.82
C ARG A 52 24.71 2.73 5.67
N GLY A 53 24.75 3.27 4.45
CA GLY A 53 25.26 2.56 3.28
C GLY A 53 24.34 1.46 2.77
N PHE A 54 23.03 1.60 2.97
CA PHE A 54 21.98 0.66 2.57
C PHE A 54 22.18 -0.76 3.12
N GLU A 55 22.58 -0.85 4.40
CA GLU A 55 22.67 -2.13 5.10
C GLU A 55 21.30 -2.84 5.10
N PRO A 56 21.22 -4.10 4.65
CA PRO A 56 19.95 -4.82 4.55
C PRO A 56 19.37 -5.15 5.93
N GLY A 57 18.04 -5.20 6.03
CA GLY A 57 17.34 -5.58 7.26
C GLY A 57 16.90 -4.41 8.14
N HIS A 58 17.19 -3.18 7.72
CA HIS A 58 16.77 -1.96 8.41
C HIS A 58 15.65 -1.19 7.70
N ASP A 59 15.11 -1.72 6.60
CA ASP A 59 14.10 -1.05 5.78
C ASP A 59 12.88 -0.60 6.62
N LEU A 60 12.44 -1.45 7.55
CA LEU A 60 11.31 -1.16 8.43
C LEU A 60 11.67 -0.13 9.51
N ASP A 61 12.87 -0.24 10.08
CA ASP A 61 13.35 0.68 11.12
C ASP A 61 13.47 2.11 10.55
N ASP A 62 14.01 2.24 9.34
CA ASP A 62 14.11 3.53 8.63
C ASP A 62 12.75 4.14 8.35
N TRP A 63 11.80 3.30 7.96
CA TRP A 63 10.45 3.74 7.68
C TRP A 63 9.75 4.23 8.97
N LEU A 64 9.88 3.51 10.08
CA LEU A 64 9.32 3.90 11.38
C LEU A 64 9.98 5.15 11.97
N ALA A 65 11.28 5.32 11.76
CA ALA A 65 12.00 6.53 12.15
C ALA A 65 11.52 7.74 11.33
N ALA A 66 11.42 7.59 10.00
CA ALA A 66 10.89 8.62 9.11
C ALA A 66 9.43 8.98 9.45
N GLU A 67 8.57 8.01 9.77
CA GLU A 67 7.19 8.28 10.21
C GLU A 67 7.14 9.10 11.50
N GLN A 68 7.99 8.79 12.48
CA GLN A 68 8.05 9.55 13.74
C GLN A 68 8.46 11.00 13.48
N GLU A 69 9.45 11.22 12.62
CA GLU A 69 9.89 12.57 12.26
C GLU A 69 8.81 13.34 11.49
N GLU A 70 8.07 12.71 10.56
CA GLU A 70 6.96 13.37 9.84
C GLU A 70 5.74 13.64 10.73
N CYS A 71 5.46 12.79 11.73
CA CYS A 71 4.39 12.99 12.70
C CYS A 71 4.68 14.09 13.73
N ASN A 72 5.95 14.42 13.99
CA ASN A 72 6.34 15.37 15.03
C ASN A 72 6.44 16.83 14.53
N GLU A 73 6.23 17.05 13.22
CA GLU A 73 6.31 18.35 12.54
C GLU A 73 4.93 19.00 12.27
N HIS A 74 3.86 18.51 12.89
CA HIS A 74 2.47 18.99 12.77
C HIS A 74 1.90 19.43 14.13
#